data_AF-A0A7J4G469-F1
#
_entry.id   AF-A0A7J4G469-F1
#
_cell.length_a   1.000
_cell.length_b   1.000
_cell.length_c   1.000
_cell.angle_alpha   90.00
_cell.angle_beta   90.00
_cell.angle_gamma   90.00
#
_symmetry.space_group_name_H-M   'P 1'
#
loop_
_entity.id
_entity.type
_entity.pdbx_description
1 polymer ?
#
loop_
_entity_poly.entity_id
_entity_poly.type
_entity_poly.pdbx_seq_one_letter_code
_entity_poly.pdbx_strand_id
1 'polypeptide(L)'
;MDILNLAKSRRSVRRFKNIPISDEDLRYILDAAHYAPSGANRQPWRYIIVKDPYVKGRIRRICEDIEKRFYRRVPDWFREFARERGITWRKPH
;
A
#
# COMPACT_ATOMS: atom_id res chain seq x y z
N MET A 1 13.25 -21.72 0.34
CA MET A 1 12.20 -21.07 -0.46
C MET A 1 12.88 -20.41 -1.64
N ASP A 2 12.53 -20.76 -2.87
CA ASP A 2 13.04 -20.07 -4.06
C ASP A 2 12.20 -18.81 -4.40
N ILE A 3 12.65 -18.04 -5.39
CA ILE A 3 12.01 -16.78 -5.81
C ILE A 3 10.58 -17.00 -6.32
N LEU A 4 10.33 -18.07 -7.08
CA LEU A 4 9.01 -18.34 -7.64
C LEU A 4 7.99 -18.64 -6.52
N ASN A 5 8.38 -19.47 -5.56
CA ASN A 5 7.58 -19.80 -4.40
C ASN A 5 7.35 -18.57 -3.50
N LEU A 6 8.38 -17.74 -3.30
CA LEU A 6 8.25 -16.46 -2.59
C LEU A 6 7.20 -15.56 -3.26
N ALA A 7 7.29 -15.37 -4.58
CA ALA A 7 6.36 -14.54 -5.34
C ALA A 7 4.90 -15.05 -5.25
N LYS A 8 4.69 -16.38 -5.36
CA LYS A 8 3.37 -17.01 -5.21
C LYS A 8 2.81 -16.89 -3.79
N SER A 9 3.65 -16.89 -2.77
CA SER A 9 3.24 -16.82 -1.37
C SER A 9 2.82 -15.42 -0.93
N ARG A 10 3.31 -14.37 -1.60
CA ARG A 10 3.01 -12.97 -1.25
C ARG A 10 1.50 -12.71 -1.24
N ARG A 11 1.04 -11.96 -0.24
CA ARG A 11 -0.34 -11.47 -0.13
C ARG A 11 -0.33 -9.96 0.10
N SER A 12 -1.39 -9.28 -0.33
CA SER A 12 -1.61 -7.88 0.05
C SER A 12 -2.22 -7.84 1.45
N VAL A 13 -1.37 -7.63 2.46
CA VAL A 13 -1.76 -7.53 3.87
C VAL A 13 -2.38 -6.15 4.13
N ARG A 14 -3.49 -6.10 4.87
CA ARG A 14 -4.26 -4.87 5.14
C ARG A 14 -4.47 -4.57 6.62
N ARG A 15 -3.96 -5.42 7.52
CA ARG A 15 -3.95 -5.24 8.97
C ARG A 15 -2.53 -5.44 9.46
N PHE A 16 -1.99 -4.44 10.15
CA PHE A 16 -0.61 -4.43 10.61
C PHE A 16 -0.57 -4.32 12.12
N LYS A 17 0.47 -4.90 12.74
CA LYS A 17 0.73 -4.69 14.16
C LYS A 17 1.19 -3.26 14.37
N ASN A 18 0.89 -2.67 15.53
CA ASN A 18 1.42 -1.37 15.92
C ASN A 18 2.86 -1.49 16.47
N ILE A 19 3.74 -2.09 15.66
CA ILE A 19 5.16 -2.31 15.99
C ILE A 19 5.98 -1.49 14.98
N PRO A 20 6.88 -0.60 15.44
CA PRO A 20 7.76 0.12 14.54
C PRO A 20 8.74 -0.85 13.86
N ILE A 21 9.09 -0.54 12.61
CA ILE A 21 10.14 -1.25 11.87
C ILE A 21 11.49 -0.64 12.27
N SER A 22 12.52 -1.47 12.41
CA SER A 22 13.88 -1.01 12.71
C SER A 22 14.45 -0.19 11.54
N ASP A 23 15.43 0.66 11.82
CA ASP A 23 16.11 1.43 10.76
C ASP A 23 16.95 0.54 9.84
N GLU A 24 17.47 -0.58 10.38
CA GLU A 24 18.20 -1.59 9.62
C GLU A 24 17.29 -2.29 8.60
N ASP A 25 16.13 -2.77 9.03
CA ASP A 25 15.15 -3.39 8.12
C ASP A 25 14.67 -2.41 7.05
N LEU A 26 14.41 -1.15 7.44
CA LEU A 26 14.04 -0.09 6.49
C LEU A 26 15.14 0.12 5.45
N ARG A 27 16.40 0.18 5.88
CA ARG A 27 17.54 0.35 4.97
C ARG A 27 17.65 -0.82 3.99
N TYR A 28 17.58 -2.05 4.51
CA TYR A 28 17.63 -3.27 3.70
C TYR A 28 16.56 -3.29 2.60
N ILE A 29 15.30 -2.94 2.95
CA ILE A 29 14.19 -2.90 1.98
C ILE A 29 14.43 -1.83 0.91
N LEU A 30 14.92 -0.65 1.30
CA LEU A 30 15.19 0.44 0.36
C LEU A 30 16.37 0.13 -0.56
N ASP A 31 17.42 -0.50 -0.06
CA ASP A 31 18.56 -0.94 -0.86
C ASP A 31 18.11 -1.99 -1.89
N ALA A 32 17.27 -2.96 -1.49
CA ALA A 32 16.70 -3.92 -2.43
C ALA A 32 15.83 -3.25 -3.52
N ALA A 33 15.04 -2.23 -3.17
CA ALA A 33 14.23 -1.48 -4.12
C ALA A 33 15.09 -0.61 -5.07
N HIS A 34 16.20 -0.08 -4.58
CA HIS A 34 17.12 0.78 -5.33
C HIS A 34 17.76 0.05 -6.53
N TYR A 35 18.04 -1.25 -6.40
CA TYR A 35 18.63 -2.08 -7.47
C TYR A 35 17.64 -2.48 -8.58
N ALA A 36 16.41 -1.98 -8.58
CA ALA A 36 15.50 -2.16 -9.70
C ALA A 36 16.08 -1.52 -10.99
N PRO A 37 15.92 -2.15 -12.17
CA PRO A 37 16.41 -1.57 -13.42
C PRO A 37 15.65 -0.28 -13.76
N SER A 38 16.38 0.74 -14.23
CA SER A 38 15.79 1.99 -14.72
C SER A 38 16.34 2.36 -16.09
N GLY A 39 15.51 3.00 -16.91
CA GLY A 39 15.92 3.47 -18.24
C GLY A 39 17.13 4.40 -18.13
N ALA A 40 18.21 4.08 -18.84
CA ALA A 40 19.50 4.77 -18.77
C ALA A 40 20.06 4.92 -17.34
N ASN A 41 19.77 3.97 -16.43
CA ASN A 41 20.16 4.01 -15.02
C ASN A 41 19.79 5.32 -14.29
N ARG A 42 18.69 5.97 -14.69
CA ARG A 42 18.28 7.26 -14.10
C ARG A 42 17.87 7.19 -12.64
N GLN A 43 17.51 6.00 -12.15
CA GLN A 43 17.04 5.77 -10.79
C GLN A 43 16.01 6.81 -10.32
N PRO A 44 14.90 7.01 -11.07
CA PRO A 44 14.02 8.17 -10.90
C PRO A 44 13.07 8.06 -9.69
N TRP A 45 13.41 7.25 -8.70
CA TRP A 45 12.59 6.99 -7.52
C TRP A 45 12.97 7.93 -6.37
N ARG A 46 11.94 8.37 -5.64
CA ARG A 46 12.10 9.04 -4.34
C ARG A 46 11.28 8.27 -3.31
N TYR A 47 11.92 7.88 -2.22
CA TYR A 47 11.25 7.24 -1.10
C TYR A 47 11.06 8.26 0.03
N ILE A 48 9.83 8.40 0.51
CA ILE A 48 9.48 9.29 1.63
C ILE A 48 9.04 8.41 2.79
N ILE A 49 9.83 8.40 3.86
CA ILE A 49 9.52 7.62 5.06
C ILE A 49 8.71 8.50 6.02
N VAL A 50 7.46 8.11 6.29
CA VAL A 50 6.57 8.83 7.20
C VAL A 50 6.43 8.05 8.51
N LYS A 51 7.17 8.47 9.54
CA LYS A 51 7.07 7.88 10.90
C LYS A 51 6.05 8.61 11.78
N ASP A 52 5.90 9.92 11.59
CA ASP A 52 5.04 10.78 12.40
C ASP A 52 3.56 10.32 12.38
N PRO A 53 2.94 10.05 13.54
CA PRO A 53 1.57 9.55 13.61
C PRO A 53 0.53 10.58 13.16
N TYR A 54 0.78 11.88 13.37
CA TYR A 54 -0.10 12.95 12.92
C TYR A 54 -0.10 13.05 11.38
N VAL A 55 1.06 13.00 10.74
CA VAL A 55 1.18 12.98 9.27
C VAL A 55 0.54 11.73 8.69
N LYS A 56 0.78 10.54 9.27
CA LYS A 56 0.08 9.31 8.87
C LYS A 56 -1.44 9.45 8.99
N GLY A 57 -1.93 10.05 10.07
CA GLY A 57 -3.36 10.32 10.28
C GLY A 57 -3.95 11.30 9.26
N ARG A 58 -3.18 12.30 8.81
CA ARG A 58 -3.60 13.20 7.71
C ARG A 58 -3.69 12.46 6.38
N ILE A 59 -2.68 11.67 6.03
CA ILE A 59 -2.66 10.86 4.79
C ILE A 59 -3.85 9.90 4.79
N ARG A 60 -4.09 9.19 5.90
CA ARG A 60 -5.22 8.26 6.04
C ARG A 60 -6.56 8.93 5.71
N ARG A 61 -6.83 10.09 6.32
CA ARG A 61 -8.09 10.83 6.10
C ARG A 61 -8.29 11.20 4.63
N ILE A 62 -7.25 11.73 3.98
CA ILE A 62 -7.31 12.10 2.56
C ILE A 62 -7.61 10.87 1.68
N CYS A 63 -6.93 9.75 1.93
CA CYS A 63 -7.17 8.50 1.20
C CYS A 63 -8.60 7.98 1.39
N GLU A 64 -9.12 7.96 2.62
CA GLU A 64 -10.49 7.53 2.92
C GLU A 64 -11.54 8.44 2.24
N ASP A 65 -11.30 9.75 2.16
CA ASP A 65 -12.20 10.69 1.49
C ASP A 65 -12.17 10.55 -0.04
N ILE A 66 -11.02 10.24 -0.63
CA ILE A 66 -10.91 9.90 -2.06
C ILE A 66 -11.68 8.60 -2.34
N GLU A 67 -11.50 7.58 -1.51
CA GLU A 67 -12.17 6.29 -1.68
C GLU A 67 -13.69 6.43 -1.55
N LYS A 68 -14.20 7.12 -0.52
CA LYS A 68 -15.64 7.41 -0.39
C LYS A 68 -16.20 8.10 -1.64
N ARG A 69 -15.47 9.07 -2.21
CA ARG A 69 -15.88 9.77 -3.44
C ARG A 69 -15.87 8.84 -4.65
N PHE A 70 -14.88 7.95 -4.76
CA PHE A 70 -14.84 6.93 -5.80
C PHE A 70 -16.09 6.03 -5.74
N TYR A 71 -16.42 5.46 -4.58
CA TYR A 71 -17.60 4.59 -4.41
C TYR A 71 -18.94 5.29 -4.64
N ARG A 72 -19.00 6.63 -4.54
CA ARG A 72 -20.19 7.41 -4.90
C ARG A 72 -20.37 7.59 -6.41
N ARG A 73 -19.29 7.49 -7.18
CA ARG A 73 -19.24 7.80 -8.62
C ARG A 73 -19.10 6.57 -9.52
N VAL A 74 -18.84 5.39 -8.95
CA VAL A 74 -18.70 4.16 -9.72
C VAL A 74 -20.02 3.75 -10.39
N PRO A 75 -19.97 3.17 -11.61
CA PRO A 75 -21.14 2.61 -12.27
C PRO A 75 -21.83 1.52 -11.44
N ASP A 76 -23.10 1.25 -11.74
CA ASP A 76 -23.92 0.31 -10.95
C ASP A 76 -23.39 -1.12 -10.98
N TRP A 77 -22.90 -1.60 -12.12
CA TRP A 77 -22.27 -2.92 -12.24
C TRP A 77 -21.12 -3.11 -11.24
N PHE A 78 -20.33 -2.06 -10.99
CA PHE A 78 -19.21 -2.12 -10.05
C PHE A 78 -19.72 -2.09 -8.60
N ARG A 79 -20.80 -1.36 -8.32
CA ARG A 79 -21.42 -1.36 -6.99
C ARG A 79 -21.95 -2.74 -6.62
N GLU A 80 -22.60 -3.42 -7.57
CA GLU A 80 -23.08 -4.80 -7.41
C GLU A 80 -21.91 -5.77 -7.20
N PHE A 81 -20.92 -5.73 -8.11
CA PHE A 81 -19.69 -6.50 -8.00
C PHE A 81 -18.99 -6.34 -6.63
N ALA A 82 -18.89 -5.11 -6.14
CA ALA A 82 -18.26 -4.80 -4.87
C ALA A 82 -19.08 -5.35 -3.70
N ARG A 83 -20.41 -5.22 -3.74
CA ARG A 83 -21.33 -5.72 -2.72
C ARG A 83 -21.22 -7.24 -2.57
N GLU A 84 -21.26 -7.98 -3.69
CA GLU A 84 -21.16 -9.46 -3.68
C GLU A 84 -19.86 -9.97 -3.06
N ARG A 85 -18.76 -9.23 -3.27
CA ARG A 85 -17.44 -9.59 -2.76
C ARG A 85 -17.11 -8.98 -1.40
N GLY A 86 -18.06 -8.29 -0.76
CA GLY A 86 -17.84 -7.59 0.51
C GLY A 86 -16.79 -6.48 0.43
N ILE A 87 -16.50 -5.97 -0.77
CA ILE A 87 -15.53 -4.90 -0.99
C ILE A 87 -16.22 -3.57 -0.67
N THR A 88 -15.64 -2.85 0.29
CA THR A 88 -16.22 -1.60 0.79
C THR A 88 -15.13 -0.57 1.04
N TRP A 89 -15.52 0.70 0.96
CA TRP A 89 -14.67 1.82 1.38
C TRP A 89 -14.42 1.83 2.90
N ARG A 90 -15.25 1.12 3.69
CA ARG A 90 -15.06 1.04 5.14
C ARG A 90 -13.81 0.22 5.46
N LYS A 91 -12.78 0.89 6.00
CA LYS A 91 -11.57 0.22 6.46
C LYS A 91 -11.83 -0.49 7.80
N PRO A 92 -11.28 -1.70 8.01
CA PRO A 92 -11.30 -2.33 9.34
C PRO A 92 -10.56 -1.42 10.34
N HIS A 93 -11.14 -1.27 11.53
CA HIS A 93 -10.52 -0.55 12.65
C HIS A 93 -9.41 -1.37 13.29
#